data_AF-A0A957ITY8-F1
#
_entry.id   AF-A0A957ITY8-F1
#
_cell.length_a   1.000
_cell.length_b   1.000
_cell.length_c   1.000
_cell.angle_alpha   90.00
_cell.angle_beta   90.00
_cell.angle_gamma   90.00
#
_symmetry.space_group_name_H-M   'P 1'
#
loop_
_entity.id
_entity.type
_entity.pdbx_description
1 polymer ?
#
loop_
_entity_poly.entity_id
_entity_poly.type
_entity_poly.pdbx_seq_one_letter_code
_entity_poly.pdbx_strand_id
1 'polypeptide(L)'
;MAQAGLHALVGAATRKITPKREWLMLGIILGSLFPDLDNYAVAVATLARWNIHGLHRTFTHSLFAIVVVLAVFTILAKAIKQPRWATLGLGFGIGIGLHIALDLLLWFNGIELLWPLGGWVNLWQNSNPPTWFTKFLEPAEFLFFALFLAWLAQTARHHKTNTQYLKTLRLWTIAMIVLLIVFTPLAYMMGKGFQTIYGAFYLVALTAVFIITIRMRQTVEICG
;
A
#
# COMPACT_ATOMS: atom_id res chain seq x y z
N MET A 1 -3.43 -11.17 -3.02
CA MET A 1 -4.48 -10.13 -2.93
C MET A 1 -3.86 -8.98 -2.19
N ALA A 2 -3.51 -7.93 -2.91
CA ALA A 2 -2.95 -6.73 -2.36
C ALA A 2 -4.10 -5.82 -1.88
N GLN A 3 -4.04 -5.30 -0.65
CA GLN A 3 -4.99 -4.28 -0.20
C GLN A 3 -4.27 -3.02 0.30
N ALA A 4 -3.39 -2.49 -0.55
CA ALA A 4 -2.62 -1.27 -0.35
C ALA A 4 -3.45 -0.12 0.24
N GLY A 5 -4.70 0.06 -0.18
CA GLY A 5 -5.61 1.08 0.36
C GLY A 5 -5.88 0.89 1.85
N LEU A 6 -6.09 -0.36 2.30
CA LEU A 6 -6.25 -0.68 3.71
C LEU A 6 -4.94 -0.45 4.48
N HIS A 7 -3.80 -0.88 3.93
CA HIS A 7 -2.49 -0.62 4.55
C HIS A 7 -2.17 0.88 4.66
N ALA A 8 -2.58 1.69 3.67
CA ALA A 8 -2.45 3.14 3.73
C ALA A 8 -3.32 3.76 4.83
N LEU A 9 -4.56 3.29 5.00
CA LEU A 9 -5.46 3.72 6.06
C LEU A 9 -4.93 3.37 7.45
N VAL A 10 -4.44 2.14 7.64
CA VAL A 10 -3.85 1.74 8.94
C VAL A 10 -2.56 2.51 9.20
N GLY A 11 -1.72 2.70 8.18
CA GLY A 11 -0.57 3.61 8.23
C GLY A 11 -0.98 5.00 8.68
N ALA A 12 -2.01 5.59 8.08
CA ALA A 12 -2.56 6.89 8.45
C ALA A 12 -3.15 6.91 9.88
N ALA A 13 -3.68 5.80 10.38
CA ALA A 13 -4.23 5.68 11.73
C ALA A 13 -3.15 5.77 12.81
N THR A 14 -1.90 5.40 12.50
CA THR A 14 -0.76 5.53 13.43
C THR A 14 -0.45 6.98 13.81
N ARG A 15 -0.99 7.97 13.08
CA ARG A 15 -0.73 9.40 13.32
C ARG A 15 -0.90 9.85 14.78
N LYS A 16 -1.77 9.20 15.53
CA LYS A 16 -2.05 9.56 16.94
C LYS A 16 -0.89 9.22 17.89
N ILE A 17 -0.03 8.28 17.50
CA ILE A 17 1.09 7.77 18.31
C ILE A 17 2.45 8.08 17.68
N THR A 18 2.48 8.53 16.43
CA THR A 18 3.70 8.87 15.70
C THR A 18 4.25 10.22 16.19
N PRO A 19 5.53 10.32 16.59
CA PRO A 19 6.13 11.60 16.95
C PRO A 19 6.17 12.60 15.79
N LYS A 20 6.04 13.88 16.10
CA LYS A 20 6.17 14.98 15.12
C LYS A 20 7.60 15.12 14.62
N ARG A 21 7.92 14.48 13.51
CA ARG A 21 9.22 14.59 12.82
C ARG A 21 9.01 14.70 11.32
N GLU A 22 9.73 15.62 10.68
CA GLU A 22 9.68 15.84 9.23
C GLU A 22 9.86 14.50 8.50
N TRP A 23 8.91 14.18 7.62
CA TRP A 23 8.87 12.98 6.78
C TRP A 23 8.67 11.64 7.48
N LEU A 24 8.54 11.59 8.82
CA LEU A 24 8.30 10.32 9.51
C LEU A 24 6.94 9.73 9.12
N MET A 25 5.87 10.52 9.26
CA MET A 25 4.50 10.08 8.94
C MET A 25 4.34 9.78 7.44
N LEU A 26 4.99 10.59 6.59
CA LEU A 26 5.05 10.32 5.15
C LEU A 26 5.71 8.97 4.87
N GLY A 27 6.84 8.69 5.53
CA GLY A 27 7.52 7.41 5.45
C GLY A 27 6.63 6.25 5.88
N ILE A 28 5.91 6.37 7.00
CA ILE A 28 5.04 5.29 7.48
C ILE A 28 3.97 4.93 6.45
N ILE A 29 3.29 5.91 5.85
CA ILE A 29 2.24 5.64 4.87
C ILE A 29 2.83 5.11 3.55
N LEU A 30 3.95 5.68 3.07
CA LEU A 30 4.59 5.18 1.84
C LEU A 30 5.16 3.77 2.03
N GLY A 31 5.74 3.49 3.20
CA GLY A 31 6.23 2.18 3.56
C GLY A 31 5.11 1.16 3.73
N SER A 32 3.90 1.57 4.12
CA SER A 32 2.76 0.65 4.17
C SER A 32 2.12 0.38 2.81
N LEU A 33 2.32 1.26 1.83
CA LEU A 33 1.93 1.08 0.43
C LEU A 33 2.97 0.31 -0.40
N PHE A 34 4.25 0.45 -0.05
CA PHE A 34 5.36 0.00 -0.87
C PHE A 34 5.38 -1.51 -1.17
N PRO A 35 5.09 -2.41 -0.20
CA PRO A 35 5.23 -3.83 -0.47
C PRO A 35 4.37 -4.33 -1.63
N ASP A 36 3.16 -3.78 -1.77
CA ASP A 36 2.22 -4.10 -2.85
C ASP A 36 2.64 -3.57 -4.24
N LEU A 37 3.69 -2.75 -4.33
CA LEU A 37 4.26 -2.36 -5.63
C LEU A 37 4.94 -3.54 -6.34
N ASP A 38 5.22 -4.64 -5.64
CA ASP A 38 5.70 -5.89 -6.25
C ASP A 38 4.69 -6.48 -7.27
N ASN A 39 3.40 -6.08 -7.21
CA ASN A 39 2.40 -6.42 -8.23
C ASN A 39 2.77 -5.91 -9.62
N TYR A 40 3.64 -4.90 -9.74
CA TYR A 40 4.23 -4.52 -11.03
C TYR A 40 5.11 -5.64 -11.60
N ALA A 41 5.95 -6.25 -10.77
CA ALA A 41 6.77 -7.39 -11.19
C ALA A 41 5.89 -8.59 -11.57
N VAL A 42 4.82 -8.85 -10.78
CA VAL A 42 3.83 -9.89 -11.11
C VAL A 42 3.15 -9.61 -12.45
N ALA A 43 2.74 -8.37 -12.73
CA ALA A 43 2.10 -8.00 -13.98
C ALA A 43 3.04 -8.17 -15.18
N VAL A 44 4.29 -7.71 -15.08
CA VAL A 44 5.31 -7.90 -16.11
C VAL A 44 5.55 -9.39 -16.38
N ALA A 45 5.76 -10.18 -15.33
CA ALA A 45 5.98 -11.62 -15.46
C ALA A 45 4.76 -12.34 -16.06
N THR A 46 3.53 -11.93 -15.70
CA THR A 46 2.29 -12.46 -16.26
C THR A 46 2.20 -12.19 -17.76
N LEU A 47 2.49 -10.96 -18.21
CA LEU A 47 2.50 -10.59 -19.62
C LEU A 47 3.61 -11.30 -20.40
N ALA A 48 4.78 -11.48 -19.80
CA ALA A 48 5.91 -12.19 -20.37
C ALA A 48 5.78 -13.73 -20.30
N ARG A 49 4.71 -14.24 -19.67
CA ARG A 49 4.50 -15.68 -19.39
C ARG A 49 5.65 -16.31 -18.59
N TRP A 50 6.27 -15.55 -17.71
CA TRP A 50 7.30 -16.02 -16.80
C TRP A 50 6.70 -16.62 -15.52
N ASN A 51 7.54 -17.31 -14.76
CA ASN A 51 7.13 -17.80 -13.44
C ASN A 51 6.89 -16.62 -12.50
N ILE A 52 5.67 -16.54 -11.95
CA ILE A 52 5.27 -15.52 -10.97
C ILE A 52 5.54 -15.96 -9.53
N HIS A 53 5.91 -17.23 -9.31
CA HIS A 53 6.14 -17.77 -7.98
C HIS A 53 7.31 -17.05 -7.30
N GLY A 54 7.08 -16.61 -6.06
CA GLY A 54 8.07 -15.88 -5.29
C GLY A 54 8.30 -14.43 -5.72
N LEU A 55 7.51 -13.87 -6.65
CA LEU A 55 7.60 -12.45 -7.00
C LEU A 55 6.78 -11.53 -6.07
N HIS A 56 5.73 -12.07 -5.46
CA HIS A 56 4.89 -11.36 -4.49
C HIS A 56 5.04 -12.01 -3.12
N ARG A 57 5.05 -11.19 -2.07
CA ARG A 57 5.18 -11.63 -0.65
C ARG A 57 6.48 -12.30 -0.26
N THR A 58 7.54 -11.96 -0.98
CA THR A 58 8.91 -12.38 -0.68
C THR A 58 9.72 -11.17 -0.24
N PHE A 59 10.60 -10.65 -1.09
CA PHE A 59 11.53 -9.58 -0.75
C PHE A 59 10.83 -8.37 -0.11
N THR A 60 9.82 -7.80 -0.76
CA THR A 60 9.14 -6.58 -0.31
C THR A 60 8.37 -6.73 1.01
N HIS A 61 8.07 -7.96 1.41
CA HIS A 61 7.36 -8.31 2.64
C HIS A 61 8.28 -8.99 3.68
N SER A 62 9.59 -8.82 3.55
CA SER A 62 10.59 -9.43 4.44
C SER A 62 11.16 -8.42 5.44
N LEU A 63 11.65 -8.93 6.57
CA LEU A 63 12.46 -8.13 7.50
C LEU A 63 13.75 -7.62 6.84
N PHE A 64 14.26 -8.36 5.86
CA PHE A 64 15.44 -7.95 5.09
C PHE A 64 15.17 -6.66 4.30
N ALA A 65 14.01 -6.52 3.67
CA ALA A 65 13.64 -5.27 2.98
C ALA A 65 13.62 -4.07 3.93
N ILE A 66 13.15 -4.23 5.18
CA ILE A 66 13.20 -3.17 6.19
C ILE A 66 14.64 -2.71 6.42
N VAL A 67 15.57 -3.66 6.62
CA VAL A 67 17.00 -3.36 6.84
C VAL A 67 17.59 -2.64 5.64
N VAL A 68 17.33 -3.12 4.42
CA VAL A 68 17.82 -2.50 3.18
C VAL A 68 17.31 -1.07 3.05
N VAL A 69 16.02 -0.82 3.26
CA VAL A 69 15.42 0.52 3.21
C VAL A 69 16.09 1.45 4.22
N LEU A 70 16.23 1.02 5.48
CA LEU A 70 16.88 1.82 6.51
C LEU A 70 18.33 2.16 6.15
N ALA A 71 19.09 1.20 5.61
CA ALA A 71 20.46 1.40 5.19
C ALA A 71 20.54 2.41 4.03
N VAL A 72 19.74 2.23 2.98
CA VAL A 72 19.71 3.11 1.79
C VAL A 72 19.39 4.55 2.18
N PHE A 73 18.34 4.78 2.96
CA PHE A 73 17.94 6.13 3.36
C PHE A 73 18.94 6.77 4.33
N THR A 74 19.61 5.99 5.17
CA THR A 74 20.68 6.49 6.05
C THR A 74 21.91 6.92 5.24
N ILE A 75 22.32 6.12 4.25
CA ILE A 75 23.42 6.47 3.34
C ILE A 75 23.05 7.73 2.56
N LEU A 76 21.83 7.79 2.01
CA LEU A 76 21.32 8.93 1.26
C LEU A 76 21.34 10.20 2.11
N ALA A 77 20.83 10.14 3.35
CA ALA A 77 20.81 11.26 4.29
C ALA A 77 22.21 11.82 4.57
N LYS A 78 23.22 10.93 4.72
CA LYS A 78 24.62 11.32 4.89
C LYS A 78 25.21 11.94 3.63
N ALA A 79 24.97 11.34 2.46
CA ALA A 79 25.51 11.80 1.18
C ALA A 79 25.04 13.22 0.83
N ILE A 80 23.75 13.51 1.02
CA ILE A 80 23.15 14.81 0.68
C ILE A 80 23.07 15.77 1.88
N LYS A 81 23.57 15.34 3.06
CA LYS A 81 23.59 16.13 4.31
C LYS A 81 22.22 16.65 4.73
N GLN A 82 21.17 15.85 4.56
CA GLN A 82 19.80 16.20 4.96
C GLN A 82 19.20 15.10 5.85
N PRO A 83 19.11 15.31 7.18
CA PRO A 83 18.70 14.27 8.13
C PRO A 83 17.26 13.77 7.94
N ARG A 84 16.38 14.59 7.34
CA ARG A 84 15.00 14.22 7.01
C ARG A 84 14.88 12.94 6.16
N TRP A 85 15.89 12.61 5.35
CA TRP A 85 15.89 11.36 4.58
C TRP A 85 16.06 10.13 5.46
N ALA A 86 16.85 10.22 6.54
CA ALA A 86 16.95 9.14 7.51
C ALA A 86 15.63 8.97 8.28
N THR A 87 14.96 10.09 8.60
CA THR A 87 13.62 10.06 9.20
C THR A 87 12.58 9.44 8.26
N LEU A 88 12.62 9.78 6.97
CA LEU A 88 11.78 9.15 5.95
C LEU A 88 12.04 7.65 5.89
N GLY A 89 13.30 7.22 5.86
CA GLY A 89 13.68 5.81 5.88
C GLY A 89 13.21 5.07 7.11
N LEU A 90 13.33 5.68 8.30
CA LEU A 90 12.79 5.12 9.55
C LEU A 90 11.27 4.93 9.45
N GLY A 91 10.55 5.96 8.99
CA GLY A 91 9.12 5.85 8.76
C GLY A 91 8.78 4.75 7.76
N PHE A 92 9.51 4.68 6.66
CA PHE A 92 9.31 3.68 5.61
C PHE A 92 9.51 2.25 6.13
N GLY A 93 10.55 2.02 6.93
CA GLY A 93 10.78 0.73 7.59
C GLY A 93 9.66 0.35 8.56
N ILE A 94 9.17 1.30 9.37
CA ILE A 94 8.00 1.11 10.23
C ILE A 94 6.76 0.78 9.40
N GLY A 95 6.55 1.48 8.29
CA GLY A 95 5.44 1.27 7.36
C GLY A 95 5.44 -0.13 6.75
N ILE A 96 6.59 -0.62 6.30
CA ILE A 96 6.74 -2.00 5.81
C ILE A 96 6.45 -2.99 6.93
N GLY A 97 6.99 -2.76 8.13
CA GLY A 97 6.70 -3.61 9.29
C GLY A 97 5.20 -3.69 9.62
N LEU A 98 4.50 -2.55 9.55
CA LEU A 98 3.06 -2.48 9.73
C LEU A 98 2.30 -3.21 8.62
N HIS A 99 2.75 -3.09 7.37
CA HIS A 99 2.19 -3.84 6.24
C HIS A 99 2.31 -5.34 6.48
N ILE A 100 3.51 -5.84 6.79
CA ILE A 100 3.76 -7.26 7.10
C ILE A 100 2.87 -7.74 8.24
N ALA A 101 2.80 -6.97 9.32
CA ALA A 101 1.97 -7.32 10.47
C ALA A 101 0.49 -7.44 10.10
N LEU A 102 -0.02 -6.52 9.27
CA LEU A 102 -1.39 -6.60 8.78
C LEU A 102 -1.61 -7.82 7.89
N ASP A 103 -0.72 -8.07 6.93
CA ASP A 103 -0.84 -9.24 6.04
C ASP A 103 -0.87 -10.55 6.85
N LEU A 104 -0.01 -10.71 7.86
CA LEU A 104 -0.06 -11.88 8.73
C LEU A 104 -1.39 -11.99 9.49
N LEU A 105 -1.94 -10.87 9.95
CA LEU A 105 -3.11 -10.84 10.82
C LEU A 105 -4.45 -10.94 10.07
N LEU A 106 -4.60 -10.37 8.87
CA LEU A 106 -5.91 -10.33 8.19
C LEU A 106 -5.93 -11.04 6.82
N TRP A 107 -4.80 -11.52 6.30
CA TRP A 107 -4.76 -12.14 4.97
C TRP A 107 -4.55 -13.64 5.09
N PHE A 108 -5.40 -14.36 4.36
CA PHE A 108 -5.48 -15.83 4.39
C PHE A 108 -4.37 -16.53 3.59
N ASN A 109 -3.16 -16.01 3.66
CA ASN A 109 -2.00 -16.48 2.90
C ASN A 109 -0.72 -16.15 3.66
N GLY A 110 0.33 -16.93 3.43
CA GLY A 110 1.61 -16.69 4.10
C GLY A 110 2.49 -15.63 3.44
N ILE A 111 3.52 -15.26 4.19
CA ILE A 111 4.60 -14.36 3.81
C ILE A 111 5.93 -15.04 4.07
N GLU A 112 6.91 -14.85 3.19
CA GLU A 112 8.29 -15.29 3.42
C GLU A 112 9.07 -14.26 4.24
N LEU A 113 8.88 -14.29 5.56
CA LEU A 113 9.30 -13.23 6.48
C LEU A 113 10.81 -13.00 6.51
N LEU A 114 11.60 -14.07 6.32
CA LEU A 114 13.06 -14.04 6.37
C LEU A 114 13.70 -14.19 4.98
N TRP A 115 12.95 -13.94 3.89
CA TRP A 115 13.49 -13.99 2.54
C TRP A 115 14.83 -13.22 2.44
N PRO A 116 15.88 -13.77 1.79
CA PRO A 116 15.91 -15.03 1.01
C PRO A 116 16.28 -16.29 1.84
N LEU A 117 16.32 -16.20 3.17
CA LEU A 117 16.73 -17.30 4.05
C LEU A 117 15.58 -18.28 4.37
N GLY A 118 14.42 -18.13 3.75
CA GLY A 118 13.20 -18.88 4.03
C GLY A 118 12.32 -18.24 5.10
N GLY A 119 11.64 -19.06 5.91
CA GLY A 119 10.78 -18.58 7.01
C GLY A 119 9.38 -18.17 6.55
N TRP A 120 8.67 -19.07 5.87
CA TRP A 120 7.27 -18.89 5.52
C TRP A 120 6.39 -18.90 6.78
N VAL A 121 5.61 -17.84 6.98
CA VAL A 121 4.68 -17.71 8.10
C VAL A 121 3.27 -17.55 7.54
N ASN A 122 2.36 -18.45 7.89
CA ASN A 122 0.95 -18.39 7.52
C ASN A 122 0.06 -18.71 8.73
N LEU A 123 -0.51 -17.68 9.36
CA LEU A 123 -1.41 -17.84 10.51
C LEU A 123 -2.75 -18.49 10.14
N TRP A 124 -3.08 -18.51 8.84
CA TRP A 124 -4.37 -18.94 8.30
C TRP A 124 -4.29 -20.24 7.51
N GLN A 125 -3.20 -21.01 7.63
CA GLN A 125 -2.95 -22.21 6.81
C GLN A 125 -4.07 -23.27 6.87
N ASN A 126 -4.85 -23.28 7.96
CA ASN A 126 -5.96 -24.22 8.17
C ASN A 126 -7.33 -23.55 7.99
N SER A 127 -7.38 -22.36 7.41
CA SER A 127 -8.60 -21.57 7.20
C SER A 127 -8.90 -21.46 5.71
N ASN A 128 -10.16 -21.73 5.35
CA ASN A 128 -10.65 -21.62 3.99
C ASN A 128 -11.73 -20.53 3.94
N PRO A 129 -11.38 -19.27 3.62
CA PRO A 129 -12.38 -18.21 3.52
C PRO A 129 -13.42 -18.55 2.43
N PRO A 130 -14.70 -18.20 2.62
CA PRO A 130 -15.72 -18.41 1.60
C PRO A 130 -15.36 -17.75 0.27
N THR A 131 -15.64 -18.42 -0.84
CA THR A 131 -15.27 -17.93 -2.19
C THR A 131 -15.91 -16.60 -2.57
N TRP A 132 -17.13 -16.34 -2.10
CA TRP A 132 -17.79 -15.05 -2.31
C TRP A 132 -17.00 -13.91 -1.65
N PHE A 133 -16.44 -14.16 -0.46
CA PHE A 133 -15.70 -13.18 0.30
C PHE A 133 -14.37 -12.86 -0.38
N THR A 134 -13.63 -13.88 -0.82
CA THR A 134 -12.37 -13.68 -1.55
C THR A 134 -12.59 -12.95 -2.87
N LYS A 135 -13.68 -13.23 -3.59
CA LYS A 135 -14.06 -12.47 -4.80
C LYS A 135 -14.39 -11.01 -4.51
N PHE A 136 -14.99 -10.72 -3.36
CA PHE A 136 -15.32 -9.36 -2.96
C PHE A 136 -14.09 -8.54 -2.55
N LEU A 137 -13.08 -9.17 -1.96
CA LEU A 137 -11.90 -8.47 -1.44
C LEU A 137 -11.13 -7.69 -2.52
N GLU A 138 -11.15 -8.17 -3.76
CA GLU A 138 -10.49 -7.49 -4.88
C GLU A 138 -11.16 -6.14 -5.22
N PRO A 139 -12.45 -6.06 -5.60
CA PRO A 139 -13.09 -4.78 -5.83
C PRO A 139 -13.18 -3.91 -4.55
N ALA A 140 -13.28 -4.52 -3.36
CA ALA A 140 -13.27 -3.78 -2.09
C ALA A 140 -11.99 -2.95 -1.88
N GLU A 141 -10.89 -3.28 -2.54
CA GLU A 141 -9.68 -2.47 -2.51
C GLU A 141 -9.90 -1.04 -3.02
N PHE A 142 -10.74 -0.87 -4.05
CA PHE A 142 -11.11 0.47 -4.52
C PHE A 142 -11.89 1.26 -3.46
N LEU A 143 -12.67 0.60 -2.59
CA LEU A 143 -13.28 1.26 -1.45
C LEU A 143 -12.21 1.79 -0.49
N PHE A 144 -11.21 0.98 -0.15
CA PHE A 144 -10.15 1.40 0.77
C PHE A 144 -9.30 2.54 0.19
N PHE A 145 -8.98 2.52 -1.11
CA PHE A 145 -8.38 3.68 -1.77
C PHE A 145 -9.28 4.92 -1.71
N ALA A 146 -10.58 4.78 -1.98
CA ALA A 146 -11.52 5.90 -1.89
C ALA A 146 -11.56 6.50 -0.48
N LEU A 147 -11.62 5.65 0.55
CA LEU A 147 -11.61 6.05 1.96
C LEU A 147 -10.31 6.74 2.35
N PHE A 148 -9.16 6.23 1.91
CA PHE A 148 -7.86 6.85 2.14
C PHE A 148 -7.77 8.26 1.52
N LEU A 149 -8.19 8.39 0.26
CA LEU A 149 -8.23 9.68 -0.43
C LEU A 149 -9.21 10.67 0.20
N ALA A 150 -10.37 10.17 0.66
CA ALA A 150 -11.35 10.97 1.39
C ALA A 150 -10.79 11.46 2.73
N TRP A 151 -10.06 10.60 3.44
CA TRP A 151 -9.33 10.96 4.65
C TRP A 151 -8.30 12.05 4.38
N LEU A 152 -7.47 11.93 3.33
CA LEU A 152 -6.52 12.97 2.93
C LEU A 152 -7.23 14.30 2.64
N ALA A 153 -8.35 14.27 1.92
CA ALA A 153 -9.11 15.47 1.58
C ALA A 153 -9.72 16.14 2.83
N GLN A 154 -10.28 15.36 3.75
CA GLN A 154 -10.80 15.88 5.02
C GLN A 154 -9.69 16.52 5.85
N THR A 155 -8.55 15.87 5.91
CA THR A 155 -7.38 16.30 6.66
C THR A 155 -6.80 17.60 6.11
N ALA A 156 -6.67 17.68 4.78
CA ALA A 156 -6.25 18.88 4.05
C ALA A 156 -7.17 20.07 4.32
N ARG A 157 -8.50 19.85 4.34
CA ARG A 157 -9.48 20.88 4.69
C ARG A 157 -9.32 21.36 6.12
N HIS A 158 -9.23 20.43 7.07
CA HIS A 158 -9.13 20.74 8.50
C HIS A 158 -7.88 21.57 8.81
N HIS A 159 -6.74 21.20 8.23
CA HIS A 159 -5.45 21.85 8.48
C HIS A 159 -5.08 22.94 7.45
N LYS A 160 -5.96 23.23 6.50
CA LYS A 160 -5.73 24.20 5.41
C LYS A 160 -4.43 23.95 4.62
N THR A 161 -4.04 22.69 4.46
CA THR A 161 -2.87 22.25 3.69
C THR A 161 -3.30 21.72 2.33
N ASN A 162 -2.47 21.91 1.30
CA ASN A 162 -2.70 21.39 -0.06
C ASN A 162 -4.12 21.62 -0.62
N THR A 163 -4.79 22.71 -0.23
CA THR A 163 -6.20 22.96 -0.55
C THR A 163 -6.45 23.08 -2.06
N GLN A 164 -5.46 23.55 -2.81
CA GLN A 164 -5.47 23.59 -4.28
C GLN A 164 -5.64 22.20 -4.93
N TYR A 165 -5.32 21.12 -4.22
CA TYR A 165 -5.36 19.76 -4.73
C TYR A 165 -6.65 18.99 -4.38
N LEU A 166 -7.56 19.60 -3.60
CA LEU A 166 -8.81 18.97 -3.16
C LEU A 166 -9.72 18.55 -4.32
N LYS A 167 -9.73 19.31 -5.42
CA LYS A 167 -10.49 18.94 -6.62
C LYS A 167 -9.98 17.63 -7.21
N THR A 168 -8.65 17.50 -7.34
CA THR A 168 -8.01 16.28 -7.84
C THR A 168 -8.26 15.09 -6.92
N LEU A 169 -8.16 15.27 -5.59
CA LEU A 169 -8.53 14.22 -4.63
C LEU A 169 -9.97 13.76 -4.81
N ARG A 170 -10.92 14.70 -4.93
CA ARG A 170 -12.33 14.36 -5.14
C ARG A 170 -12.55 13.55 -6.41
N LEU A 171 -11.89 13.93 -7.52
CA LEU A 171 -11.98 13.19 -8.77
C LEU A 171 -11.46 11.75 -8.62
N TRP A 172 -10.30 11.56 -7.99
CA TRP A 172 -9.76 10.23 -7.75
C TRP A 172 -10.62 9.42 -6.76
N THR A 173 -11.16 10.02 -5.72
CA THR A 173 -12.11 9.35 -4.82
C THR A 173 -13.35 8.87 -5.57
N ILE A 174 -13.93 9.72 -6.44
CA ILE A 174 -15.08 9.32 -7.27
C ILE A 174 -14.68 8.21 -8.24
N ALA A 175 -13.52 8.32 -8.89
CA ALA A 175 -13.01 7.28 -9.78
C ALA A 175 -12.89 5.93 -9.06
N MET A 176 -12.34 5.90 -7.84
CA MET A 176 -12.25 4.68 -7.04
C MET A 176 -13.64 4.11 -6.69
N ILE A 177 -14.61 4.97 -6.33
CA ILE A 177 -15.99 4.53 -6.07
C ILE A 177 -16.64 3.94 -7.34
N VAL A 178 -16.41 4.55 -8.50
CA VAL A 178 -16.91 4.03 -9.78
C VAL A 178 -16.26 2.68 -10.09
N LEU A 179 -14.94 2.54 -9.89
CA LEU A 179 -14.25 1.26 -10.06
C LEU A 179 -14.79 0.19 -9.11
N LEU A 180 -15.06 0.51 -7.84
CA LEU A 180 -15.73 -0.39 -6.90
C LEU A 180 -17.08 -0.87 -7.47
N ILE A 181 -17.94 0.06 -7.89
CA ILE A 181 -19.29 -0.25 -8.40
C ILE A 181 -19.23 -1.11 -9.66
N VAL A 182 -18.26 -0.86 -10.55
CA VAL A 182 -18.10 -1.61 -11.81
C VAL A 182 -17.47 -2.97 -11.56
N PHE A 183 -16.37 -3.05 -10.80
CA PHE A 183 -15.64 -4.31 -10.60
C PHE A 183 -16.34 -5.27 -9.64
N THR A 184 -17.22 -4.79 -8.76
CA THR A 184 -17.99 -5.67 -7.87
C THR A 184 -18.84 -6.68 -8.65
N PRO A 185 -19.80 -6.29 -9.51
CA PRO A 185 -20.57 -7.26 -10.29
C PRO A 185 -19.70 -8.07 -11.24
N LEU A 186 -18.67 -7.46 -11.85
CA LEU A 186 -17.73 -8.17 -12.72
C LEU A 186 -17.00 -9.30 -11.98
N ALA A 187 -16.63 -9.14 -10.71
CA ALA A 187 -15.96 -10.18 -9.91
C ALA A 187 -16.84 -11.44 -9.73
N TYR A 188 -18.16 -11.28 -9.77
CA TYR A 188 -19.10 -12.39 -9.64
C TYR A 188 -19.56 -12.97 -10.99
N MET A 189 -19.60 -12.14 -12.03
CA MET A 189 -20.12 -12.52 -13.34
C MET A 189 -19.03 -12.99 -14.32
N MET A 190 -17.83 -12.42 -14.25
CA MET A 190 -16.73 -12.77 -15.15
C MET A 190 -16.00 -14.02 -14.65
N GLY A 191 -15.90 -15.02 -15.53
CA GLY A 191 -15.07 -16.20 -15.28
C GLY A 191 -13.59 -15.94 -15.62
N LYS A 192 -13.25 -15.95 -16.91
CA LYS A 192 -11.87 -15.75 -17.38
C LYS A 192 -11.58 -14.27 -17.67
N GLY A 193 -10.34 -13.85 -17.41
CA GLY A 193 -9.84 -12.52 -17.77
C GLY A 193 -10.13 -11.39 -16.76
N PHE A 194 -10.95 -11.64 -15.73
CA PHE A 194 -11.21 -10.66 -14.67
C PHE A 194 -9.92 -10.11 -14.06
N GLN A 195 -9.02 -11.00 -13.63
CA GLN A 195 -7.76 -10.64 -12.95
C GLN A 195 -6.85 -9.76 -13.79
N THR A 196 -6.80 -9.97 -15.12
CA THR A 196 -5.98 -9.15 -16.01
C THR A 196 -6.52 -7.72 -16.08
N ILE A 197 -7.83 -7.57 -16.26
CA ILE A 197 -8.47 -6.26 -16.37
C ILE A 197 -8.44 -5.55 -15.02
N TYR A 198 -8.84 -6.24 -13.94
CA TYR A 198 -8.76 -5.71 -12.58
C TYR A 198 -7.33 -5.29 -12.23
N GLY A 199 -6.34 -6.15 -12.47
CA GLY A 199 -4.94 -5.87 -12.18
C GLY A 199 -4.43 -4.60 -12.86
N ALA A 200 -4.83 -4.35 -14.12
CA ALA A 200 -4.46 -3.13 -14.82
C ALA A 200 -5.01 -1.87 -14.13
N PHE A 201 -6.30 -1.86 -13.79
CA PHE A 201 -6.92 -0.72 -13.08
C PHE A 201 -6.41 -0.58 -11.64
N TYR A 202 -6.13 -1.70 -10.97
CA TYR A 202 -5.52 -1.73 -9.66
C TYR A 202 -4.14 -1.06 -9.66
N LEU A 203 -3.26 -1.38 -10.61
CA LEU A 203 -1.93 -0.76 -10.70
C LEU A 203 -2.00 0.74 -10.97
N VAL A 204 -2.94 1.19 -11.81
CA VAL A 204 -3.21 2.62 -12.03
C VAL A 204 -3.67 3.29 -10.73
N ALA A 205 -4.61 2.67 -10.01
CA ALA A 205 -5.12 3.18 -8.75
C ALA A 205 -4.03 3.26 -7.67
N LEU A 206 -3.25 2.19 -7.49
CA LEU A 206 -2.14 2.12 -6.55
C LEU A 206 -1.12 3.22 -6.82
N THR A 207 -0.77 3.43 -8.09
CA THR A 207 0.19 4.46 -8.50
C THR A 207 -0.34 5.86 -8.25
N ALA A 208 -1.62 6.09 -8.56
CA ALA A 208 -2.25 7.36 -8.27
C ALA A 208 -2.22 7.64 -6.76
N VAL A 209 -2.60 6.67 -5.93
CA VAL A 209 -2.60 6.81 -4.46
C VAL A 209 -1.19 7.06 -3.92
N PHE A 210 -0.18 6.35 -4.42
CA PHE A 210 1.22 6.54 -4.03
C PHE A 210 1.71 7.96 -4.37
N ILE A 211 1.50 8.41 -5.61
CA ILE A 211 1.91 9.75 -6.08
C ILE A 211 1.13 10.85 -5.32
N ILE A 212 -0.17 10.67 -5.13
CA ILE A 212 -1.01 11.60 -4.39
C ILE A 212 -0.52 11.74 -2.96
N THR A 213 -0.15 10.63 -2.30
CA THR A 213 0.39 10.66 -0.93
C THR A 213 1.64 11.53 -0.86
N ILE A 214 2.58 11.38 -1.81
CA ILE A 214 3.78 12.24 -1.91
C ILE A 214 3.40 13.70 -2.17
N ARG A 215 2.45 13.95 -3.07
CA ARG A 215 1.97 15.31 -3.40
C ARG A 215 1.34 16.00 -2.19
N MET A 216 0.65 15.23 -1.36
CA MET A 216 -0.04 15.65 -0.13
C MET A 216 0.85 15.61 1.11
N ARG A 217 2.19 15.55 0.96
CA ARG A 217 3.13 15.43 2.09
C ARG A 217 2.90 16.45 3.21
N GLN A 218 2.56 17.70 2.89
CA GLN A 218 2.31 18.73 3.91
C GLN A 218 1.07 18.39 4.75
N THR A 219 0.01 17.87 4.11
CA THR A 219 -1.16 17.35 4.80
C THR A 219 -0.85 16.11 5.64
N VAL A 220 -0.01 15.20 5.15
CA VAL A 220 0.38 14.00 5.89
C VAL A 220 1.22 14.34 7.12
N GLU A 221 2.18 15.26 6.97
CA GLU A 221 3.12 15.65 8.03
C GLU A 221 2.47 16.43 9.16
N ILE A 222 1.50 17.30 8.87
CA ILE A 222 0.87 18.12 9.91
C ILE A 222 -0.03 17.30 10.85
N CYS A 223 -0.28 16.04 10.50
CA CYS A 223 -1.17 15.15 11.23
C CYS A 223 -0.48 14.13 12.11
N GLY A 224 0.82 13.87 11.91
CA GLY A 224 1.67 13.25 12.93
C GLY A 224 2.00 14.30 13.99
#